data_AF-A0AAC9T0I0-F1
#
_entry.id   AF-A0AAC9T0I0-F1
#
_cell.length_a   1.000
_cell.length_b   1.000
_cell.length_c   1.000
_cell.angle_alpha   90.00
_cell.angle_beta   90.00
_cell.angle_gamma   90.00
#
_symmetry.space_group_name_H-M   'P 1'
#
loop_
_entity.id
_entity.type
_entity.pdbx_description
1 polymer ?
#
loop_
_entity_poly.entity_id
_entity_poly.type
_entity_poly.pdbx_seq_one_letter_code
_entity_poly.pdbx_strand_id
1 'polypeptide(L)'
;MGAATLPTGSPSRRPLWFALGAVGVLLVVALIVVLVVWRGGAGTPSGSDSLPGTRPTPTATAEPQAVASAAPAVAAGPRPTSCEAIYSPAMLATLNETGTLNPEWAEEDVNSGVLFGTDDEQLIVVIEGTEHLTCVWGNPDGGSGSGLTSNVVFVTAEQSEAVHQRLLGDGLNCYEELGGIRCIAESTEGAEGIAGQSHFLRDGIWLATRYVNAGPEGYTHDMVATVWAGA
;
A
#
# COMPACT_ATOMS: atom_id res chain seq x y z
N MET A 1 -64.23 43.42 -7.48
CA MET A 1 -64.28 43.71 -6.03
C MET A 1 -63.32 42.74 -5.37
N GLY A 2 -62.20 43.24 -4.87
CA GLY A 2 -61.12 42.43 -4.32
C GLY A 2 -61.33 42.08 -2.84
N ALA A 3 -60.68 41.01 -2.40
CA ALA A 3 -60.41 40.76 -0.99
C ALA A 3 -58.99 40.19 -0.86
N ALA A 4 -58.22 40.81 0.04
CA ALA A 4 -56.79 40.69 0.20
C ALA A 4 -56.39 39.45 1.02
N THR A 5 -55.21 38.92 0.69
CA THR A 5 -54.44 37.95 1.46
C THR A 5 -53.69 38.63 2.61
N LEU A 6 -53.62 38.00 3.78
CA LEU A 6 -52.70 38.34 4.87
C LEU A 6 -51.72 37.18 5.11
N PRO A 7 -50.41 37.43 5.27
CA PRO A 7 -49.45 36.41 5.68
C PRO A 7 -49.23 36.43 7.20
N THR A 8 -49.28 35.26 7.83
CA THR A 8 -48.91 35.06 9.24
C THR A 8 -47.51 34.44 9.30
N GLY A 9 -46.49 35.25 9.62
CA GLY A 9 -45.13 34.79 9.88
C GLY A 9 -44.97 34.27 11.31
N SER A 10 -44.26 33.15 11.47
CA SER A 10 -43.92 32.54 12.76
C SER A 10 -42.42 32.72 13.05
N PRO A 11 -41.97 33.08 14.27
CA PRO A 11 -40.57 33.42 14.54
C PRO A 11 -39.65 32.20 14.68
N SER A 12 -38.48 32.27 14.02
CA SER A 12 -37.47 31.21 13.93
C SER A 12 -36.62 31.05 15.20
N ARG A 13 -36.60 29.85 15.79
CA ARG A 13 -35.73 29.44 16.92
C ARG A 13 -34.31 29.06 16.49
N ARG A 14 -33.65 29.87 15.65
CA ARG A 14 -32.33 29.55 15.06
C ARG A 14 -31.06 30.15 15.70
N PRO A 15 -31.07 31.08 16.68
CA PRO A 15 -29.80 31.69 17.10
C PRO A 15 -29.02 30.92 18.19
N LEU A 16 -29.62 29.91 18.84
CA LEU A 16 -29.01 29.24 20.00
C LEU A 16 -27.98 28.15 19.67
N TRP A 17 -28.05 27.57 18.46
CA TRP A 17 -27.14 26.49 18.04
C TRP A 17 -25.77 26.97 17.58
N PHE A 18 -25.66 28.22 17.09
CA PHE A 18 -24.39 28.79 16.63
C PHE A 18 -23.42 29.16 17.77
N ALA A 19 -23.93 29.43 18.97
CA ALA A 19 -23.11 29.78 20.12
C ALA A 19 -22.34 28.59 20.73
N LEU A 20 -22.88 27.36 20.63
CA LEU A 20 -22.27 26.14 21.18
C LEU A 20 -21.08 25.62 20.34
N GLY A 21 -21.10 25.83 19.02
CA GLY A 21 -20.02 25.38 18.13
C GLY A 21 -18.72 26.17 18.30
N ALA A 22 -18.79 27.47 18.59
CA ALA A 22 -17.62 28.34 18.71
C ALA A 22 -16.73 28.03 19.93
N VAL A 23 -17.33 27.56 21.02
CA VAL A 23 -16.60 27.21 22.26
C VAL A 23 -15.80 25.92 22.10
N GLY A 24 -16.31 24.94 21.34
CA GLY A 24 -15.62 23.68 21.08
C GLY A 24 -14.33 23.86 20.27
N VAL A 25 -14.36 24.73 19.26
CA VAL A 25 -13.19 25.00 18.39
C VAL A 25 -12.03 25.64 19.16
N LEU A 26 -12.32 26.57 20.08
CA LEU A 26 -11.29 27.23 20.89
C LEU A 26 -10.53 26.27 21.82
N LEU A 27 -11.21 25.27 22.38
CA LEU A 27 -10.58 24.29 23.27
C LEU A 27 -9.63 23.34 22.51
N VAL A 28 -9.98 22.97 21.27
CA VAL A 28 -9.12 22.12 20.43
C VAL A 28 -7.83 22.86 20.04
N VAL A 29 -7.92 24.13 19.69
CA VAL A 29 -6.75 24.95 19.34
C VAL A 29 -5.80 25.10 20.54
N ALA A 30 -6.32 25.34 21.74
CA ALA A 30 -5.50 25.43 22.95
C ALA A 30 -4.75 24.12 23.25
N LEU A 31 -5.40 22.97 23.03
CA LEU A 31 -4.78 21.65 23.25
C LEU A 31 -3.60 21.39 22.29
N ILE A 32 -3.74 21.79 21.02
CA ILE A 32 -2.71 21.63 19.99
C ILE A 32 -1.46 22.47 20.34
N VAL A 33 -1.64 23.71 20.81
CA VAL A 33 -0.51 24.59 21.17
C VAL A 33 0.30 24.01 22.33
N VAL A 34 -0.34 23.41 23.33
CA VAL A 34 0.35 22.79 24.47
C VAL A 34 1.19 21.58 24.03
N LEU A 35 0.68 20.76 23.09
CA LEU A 35 1.39 19.58 22.59
C LEU A 35 2.64 19.94 21.77
N VAL A 36 2.61 21.06 21.04
CA VAL A 36 3.76 21.51 20.23
C VAL A 36 4.89 22.09 21.10
N VAL A 37 4.56 22.83 22.17
CA VAL A 37 5.58 23.45 23.04
C VAL A 37 6.31 22.41 23.90
N TRP A 38 5.66 21.29 24.23
CA TRP A 38 6.25 20.32 25.16
C TRP A 38 7.25 19.32 24.53
N ARG A 39 7.30 19.20 23.20
CA ARG A 39 8.23 18.29 22.49
C ARG A 39 9.59 18.90 22.09
N GLY A 40 9.84 20.18 22.38
CA GLY A 40 11.05 20.91 21.94
C GLY A 40 12.27 20.85 22.87
N GLY A 41 12.48 19.76 23.62
CA GLY A 41 13.64 19.62 24.52
C GLY A 41 14.87 19.02 23.85
N ALA A 42 15.68 19.85 23.19
CA ALA A 42 16.97 19.47 22.61
C ALA A 42 18.08 19.40 23.68
N GLY A 43 18.87 18.32 23.68
CA GLY A 43 20.09 18.19 24.49
C GLY A 43 21.21 17.56 23.66
N THR A 44 22.13 18.40 23.17
CA THR A 44 23.39 17.98 22.55
C THR A 44 24.47 17.81 23.62
N PRO A 45 25.27 16.72 23.62
CA PRO A 45 26.42 16.63 24.51
C PRO A 45 27.62 17.39 23.94
N SER A 46 28.08 18.41 24.66
CA SER A 46 29.42 19.00 24.52
C SER A 46 30.32 18.41 25.61
N GLY A 47 31.56 18.06 25.26
CA GLY A 47 32.53 17.62 26.26
C GLY A 47 33.76 16.95 25.65
N SER A 48 34.62 17.76 25.04
CA SER A 48 35.99 17.42 24.69
C SER A 48 36.83 17.42 25.98
N ASP A 49 37.54 16.33 26.28
CA ASP A 49 38.65 16.36 27.24
C ASP A 49 39.78 15.46 26.75
N SER A 50 40.85 16.11 26.31
CA SER A 50 42.09 15.49 25.83
C SER A 50 43.15 15.56 26.92
N LEU A 51 43.56 14.40 27.44
CA LEU A 51 44.76 14.26 28.27
C LEU A 51 45.94 13.72 27.43
N PRO A 52 47.17 14.22 27.62
CA PRO A 52 48.34 13.75 26.87
C PRO A 52 48.87 12.45 27.48
N GLY A 53 48.48 11.32 26.88
CA GLY A 53 49.01 9.99 27.19
C GLY A 53 50.05 9.54 26.17
N THR A 54 51.18 9.08 26.69
CA THR A 54 52.40 8.55 26.05
C THR A 54 52.15 7.70 24.80
N ARG A 55 52.76 8.05 23.66
CA ARG A 55 52.66 7.32 22.38
C ARG A 55 53.63 6.12 22.34
N PRO A 56 53.16 4.87 22.18
CA PRO A 56 54.00 3.78 21.69
C PRO A 56 54.19 3.89 20.17
N THR A 57 55.39 3.53 19.70
CA THR A 57 55.78 3.50 18.29
C THR A 57 54.97 2.44 17.53
N PRO A 58 54.32 2.74 16.38
CA PRO A 58 53.58 1.74 15.62
C PRO A 58 54.55 0.79 14.88
N THR A 59 54.42 -0.50 15.15
CA THR A 59 54.95 -1.57 14.31
C THR A 59 54.06 -1.71 13.07
N ALA A 60 54.68 -1.68 11.89
CA ALA A 60 54.19 -2.07 10.57
C ALA A 60 52.70 -1.79 10.24
N THR A 61 52.47 -0.81 9.37
CA THR A 61 51.20 -0.62 8.65
C THR A 61 50.84 -1.90 7.90
N ALA A 62 49.80 -2.61 8.37
CA ALA A 62 49.12 -3.61 7.57
C ALA A 62 48.47 -2.92 6.37
N GLU A 63 48.66 -3.49 5.18
CA GLU A 63 48.03 -3.05 3.94
C GLU A 63 46.50 -3.03 4.13
N PRO A 64 45.78 -1.98 3.69
CA PRO A 64 44.32 -1.94 3.82
C PRO A 64 43.71 -3.10 3.03
N GLN A 65 43.21 -4.12 3.72
CA GLN A 65 42.34 -5.09 3.08
C GLN A 65 41.07 -4.36 2.68
N ALA A 66 40.73 -4.44 1.39
CA ALA A 66 39.46 -3.94 0.88
C ALA A 66 38.33 -4.65 1.63
N VAL A 67 37.60 -3.89 2.45
CA VAL A 67 36.35 -4.37 3.03
C VAL A 67 35.39 -4.49 1.86
N ALA A 68 35.04 -5.72 1.48
CA ALA A 68 33.97 -5.94 0.52
C ALA A 68 32.73 -5.19 1.03
N SER A 69 32.26 -4.22 0.25
CA SER A 69 31.01 -3.52 0.53
C SER A 69 29.90 -4.56 0.54
N ALA A 70 29.48 -5.01 1.72
CA ALA A 70 28.24 -5.74 1.85
C ALA A 70 27.14 -4.73 1.52
N ALA A 71 26.68 -4.74 0.26
CA ALA A 71 25.40 -4.13 -0.08
C ALA A 71 24.36 -4.67 0.92
N PRO A 72 23.42 -3.84 1.42
CA PRO A 72 22.36 -4.35 2.26
C PRO A 72 21.63 -5.44 1.46
N ALA A 73 21.86 -6.70 1.82
CA ALA A 73 21.07 -7.79 1.28
C ALA A 73 19.67 -7.60 1.87
N VAL A 74 18.72 -7.16 1.06
CA VAL A 74 17.30 -7.35 1.40
C VAL A 74 17.17 -8.84 1.71
N ALA A 75 16.59 -9.17 2.86
CA ALA A 75 16.27 -10.56 3.16
C ALA A 75 15.47 -11.09 1.96
N ALA A 76 15.98 -12.12 1.30
CA ALA A 76 15.26 -12.71 0.18
C ALA A 76 13.94 -13.24 0.73
N GLY A 77 12.85 -12.56 0.40
CA GLY A 77 11.52 -12.96 0.81
C GLY A 77 11.18 -14.37 0.33
N PRO A 78 10.12 -14.97 0.88
CA PRO A 78 9.59 -16.24 0.39
C PRO A 78 9.37 -16.19 -1.13
N ARG A 79 9.57 -17.32 -1.81
CA ARG A 79 9.38 -17.42 -3.26
C ARG A 79 8.32 -18.47 -3.59
N PRO A 80 7.03 -18.11 -3.54
CA PRO A 80 5.97 -18.97 -4.07
C PRO A 80 6.26 -19.33 -5.53
N THR A 81 6.02 -20.58 -5.90
CA THR A 81 6.27 -21.07 -7.27
C THR A 81 5.00 -21.39 -8.04
N SER A 82 3.82 -21.22 -7.41
CA SER A 82 2.51 -21.39 -8.06
C SER A 82 1.49 -20.41 -7.48
N CYS A 83 0.43 -20.16 -8.23
CA CYS A 83 -0.63 -19.24 -7.82
C CYS A 83 -1.48 -19.75 -6.65
N GLU A 84 -1.58 -21.06 -6.44
CA GLU A 84 -2.29 -21.62 -5.29
C GLU A 84 -1.53 -21.37 -4.00
N ALA A 85 -0.19 -21.31 -4.07
CA ALA A 85 0.67 -21.16 -2.90
C ALA A 85 0.62 -19.75 -2.27
N ILE A 86 -0.05 -18.79 -2.91
CA ILE A 86 -0.18 -17.42 -2.39
C ILE A 86 -1.48 -17.21 -1.61
N TYR A 87 -2.34 -18.22 -1.50
CA TYR A 87 -3.65 -18.13 -0.85
C TYR A 87 -3.79 -19.19 0.24
N SER A 88 -4.47 -18.85 1.33
CA SER A 88 -4.86 -19.86 2.30
C SER A 88 -5.89 -20.83 1.70
N PRO A 89 -6.05 -22.05 2.27
CA PRO A 89 -7.11 -22.96 1.84
C PRO A 89 -8.52 -22.37 1.93
N ALA A 90 -8.77 -21.47 2.89
CA ALA A 90 -10.06 -20.81 3.06
C ALA A 90 -10.30 -19.77 1.95
N MET A 91 -9.28 -18.96 1.63
CA MET A 91 -9.36 -17.98 0.55
C MET A 91 -9.53 -18.64 -0.81
N LEU A 92 -8.80 -19.73 -1.07
CA LEU A 92 -9.00 -20.54 -2.27
C LEU A 92 -10.44 -21.05 -2.38
N ALA A 93 -11.02 -21.56 -1.29
CA ALA A 93 -12.40 -22.02 -1.30
C ALA A 93 -13.37 -20.88 -1.69
N THR A 94 -13.22 -19.70 -1.08
CA THR A 94 -14.04 -18.53 -1.39
C THR A 94 -13.90 -18.06 -2.84
N LEU A 95 -12.68 -18.01 -3.38
CA LEU A 95 -12.45 -17.57 -4.76
C LEU A 95 -13.02 -18.56 -5.78
N ASN A 96 -12.93 -19.87 -5.50
CA ASN A 96 -13.50 -20.92 -6.34
C ASN A 96 -15.05 -20.90 -6.39
N GLU A 97 -15.74 -20.22 -5.47
CA GLU A 97 -17.20 -20.06 -5.56
C GLU A 97 -17.62 -19.09 -6.66
N THR A 98 -16.73 -18.18 -7.07
CA THR A 98 -17.07 -17.05 -7.97
C THR A 98 -16.24 -17.00 -9.25
N GLY A 99 -15.12 -17.73 -9.31
CA GLY A 99 -14.26 -17.76 -10.48
C GLY A 99 -13.38 -19.00 -10.54
N THR A 100 -12.60 -19.07 -11.60
CA THR A 100 -11.56 -20.07 -11.83
C THR A 100 -10.21 -19.37 -11.82
N LEU A 101 -9.22 -20.02 -11.21
CA LEU A 101 -7.83 -19.56 -11.23
C LEU A 101 -7.21 -19.87 -12.59
N ASN A 102 -6.60 -18.85 -13.20
CA ASN A 102 -5.92 -18.87 -14.50
C ASN A 102 -6.76 -19.56 -15.58
N PRO A 103 -7.95 -19.03 -15.92
CA PRO A 103 -8.75 -19.60 -16.99
C PRO A 103 -8.01 -19.46 -18.34
N GLU A 104 -8.15 -20.45 -19.23
CA GLU A 104 -7.35 -20.56 -20.47
C GLU A 104 -7.39 -19.28 -21.32
N TRP A 105 -8.57 -18.65 -21.43
CA TRP A 105 -8.74 -17.43 -22.22
C TRP A 105 -7.88 -16.24 -21.73
N ALA A 106 -7.52 -16.19 -20.45
CA ALA A 106 -6.76 -15.08 -19.89
C ALA A 106 -5.32 -15.05 -20.42
N GLU A 107 -4.75 -16.22 -20.72
CA GLU A 107 -3.39 -16.32 -21.28
C GLU A 107 -3.39 -16.21 -22.80
N GLU A 108 -4.46 -16.66 -23.47
CA GLU A 108 -4.56 -16.62 -24.93
C GLU A 108 -4.72 -15.20 -25.48
N ASP A 109 -5.45 -14.34 -24.77
CA ASP A 109 -5.62 -12.93 -25.13
C ASP A 109 -4.72 -12.02 -24.30
N VAL A 110 -3.49 -11.83 -24.79
CA VAL A 110 -2.51 -10.92 -24.19
C VAL A 110 -2.97 -9.46 -24.14
N ASN A 111 -4.01 -9.09 -24.91
CA ASN A 111 -4.59 -7.75 -24.92
C ASN A 111 -5.88 -7.65 -24.10
N SER A 112 -6.26 -8.71 -23.39
CA SER A 112 -7.48 -8.77 -22.56
C SER A 112 -7.50 -7.73 -21.42
N GLY A 113 -6.33 -7.18 -21.06
CA GLY A 113 -6.19 -6.24 -19.96
C GLY A 113 -6.33 -6.89 -18.57
N VAL A 114 -6.37 -8.22 -18.48
CA VAL A 114 -6.47 -8.94 -17.20
C VAL A 114 -5.15 -9.58 -16.75
N LEU A 115 -4.05 -9.36 -17.47
CA LEU A 115 -2.75 -9.96 -17.13
C LEU A 115 -1.97 -9.19 -16.04
N PHE A 116 -2.35 -7.93 -15.80
CA PHE A 116 -1.62 -7.06 -14.90
C PHE A 116 -2.49 -6.58 -13.74
N GLY A 117 -1.92 -6.66 -12.55
CA GLY A 117 -2.45 -6.16 -11.29
C GLY A 117 -2.31 -4.63 -11.15
N THR A 118 -2.19 -3.91 -12.26
CA THR A 118 -2.06 -2.45 -12.36
C THR A 118 -2.52 -1.99 -13.74
N ASP A 119 -2.96 -0.73 -13.84
CA ASP A 119 -3.18 -0.04 -15.13
C ASP A 119 -1.99 0.81 -15.55
N ASP A 120 -1.02 1.01 -14.67
CA ASP A 120 0.07 1.91 -14.96
C ASP A 120 1.09 1.28 -15.92
N GLU A 121 1.31 1.93 -17.06
CA GLU A 121 2.20 1.43 -18.12
C GLU A 121 3.65 1.22 -17.66
N GLN A 122 4.18 2.05 -16.75
CA GLN A 122 5.56 1.87 -16.28
C GLN A 122 5.66 0.73 -15.26
N LEU A 123 4.64 0.57 -14.42
CA LEU A 123 4.53 -0.56 -13.50
C LEU A 123 4.33 -1.89 -14.26
N ILE A 124 3.58 -1.88 -15.37
CA ILE A 124 3.48 -3.03 -16.28
C ILE A 124 4.86 -3.42 -16.82
N VAL A 125 5.65 -2.45 -17.29
CA VAL A 125 7.03 -2.71 -17.76
C VAL A 125 7.90 -3.33 -16.66
N VAL A 126 7.73 -2.94 -15.39
CA VAL A 126 8.44 -3.56 -14.27
C VAL A 126 8.00 -5.01 -14.08
N ILE A 127 6.70 -5.30 -14.14
CA ILE A 127 6.16 -6.67 -14.04
C ILE A 127 6.76 -7.53 -15.17
N GLU A 128 6.62 -7.12 -16.42
CA GLU A 128 7.08 -7.88 -17.59
C GLU A 128 8.60 -8.10 -17.61
N GLY A 129 9.36 -7.10 -17.15
CA GLY A 129 10.83 -7.14 -17.11
C GLY A 129 11.42 -7.90 -15.92
N THR A 130 10.58 -8.37 -14.98
CA THR A 130 11.01 -9.00 -13.73
C THR A 130 10.42 -10.39 -13.60
N GLU A 131 11.11 -11.30 -12.92
CA GLU A 131 10.54 -12.62 -12.59
C GLU A 131 9.24 -12.43 -11.78
N HIS A 132 8.16 -13.06 -12.21
CA HIS A 132 6.86 -12.94 -11.55
C HIS A 132 5.95 -14.15 -11.77
N LEU A 133 4.95 -14.30 -10.89
CA LEU A 133 3.76 -15.11 -11.13
C LEU A 133 2.59 -14.20 -11.52
N THR A 134 1.73 -14.64 -12.44
CA THR A 134 0.48 -13.97 -12.79
C THR A 134 -0.68 -14.87 -12.42
N CYS A 135 -1.54 -14.39 -11.52
CA CYS A 135 -2.65 -15.14 -10.96
C CYS A 135 -3.95 -14.40 -11.24
N VAL A 136 -4.70 -14.91 -12.22
CA VAL A 136 -5.96 -14.32 -12.68
C VAL A 136 -7.12 -15.13 -12.10
N TRP A 137 -8.04 -14.46 -11.43
CA TRP A 137 -9.34 -15.03 -11.07
C TRP A 137 -10.39 -14.42 -11.97
N GLY A 138 -11.01 -15.25 -12.79
CA GLY A 138 -12.01 -14.84 -13.76
C GLY A 138 -13.09 -15.90 -13.99
N ASN A 139 -14.13 -15.53 -14.71
CA ASN A 139 -15.16 -16.49 -15.13
C ASN A 139 -14.53 -17.50 -16.12
N PRO A 140 -14.81 -18.82 -15.98
CA PRO A 140 -14.23 -19.84 -16.86
C PRO A 140 -14.61 -19.66 -18.35
N ASP A 141 -15.77 -19.05 -18.63
CA ASP A 141 -16.33 -18.90 -19.98
C ASP A 141 -15.90 -17.59 -20.68
N GLY A 142 -15.08 -16.75 -20.03
CA GLY A 142 -14.56 -15.50 -20.60
C GLY A 142 -14.73 -14.27 -19.70
N GLY A 143 -14.41 -13.09 -20.24
CA GLY A 143 -14.58 -11.82 -19.53
C GLY A 143 -16.03 -11.54 -19.14
N SER A 144 -16.27 -11.28 -17.85
CA SER A 144 -17.63 -11.14 -17.27
C SER A 144 -17.90 -9.79 -16.60
N GLY A 145 -16.94 -8.85 -16.64
CA GLY A 145 -17.02 -7.60 -15.87
C GLY A 145 -16.78 -7.78 -14.36
N SER A 146 -16.36 -8.98 -13.94
CA SER A 146 -15.90 -9.30 -12.59
C SER A 146 -14.64 -10.15 -12.66
N GLY A 147 -13.64 -9.83 -11.84
CA GLY A 147 -12.40 -10.56 -11.76
C GLY A 147 -11.32 -9.78 -11.03
N LEU A 148 -10.25 -10.49 -10.67
CA LEU A 148 -9.08 -9.87 -10.08
C LEU A 148 -7.82 -10.54 -10.60
N THR A 149 -6.75 -9.76 -10.66
CA THR A 149 -5.43 -10.20 -11.10
C THR A 149 -4.43 -9.81 -10.05
N SER A 150 -3.62 -10.77 -9.63
CA SER A 150 -2.49 -10.56 -8.74
C SER A 150 -1.21 -11.01 -9.42
N ASN A 151 -0.25 -10.09 -9.56
CA ASN A 151 1.12 -10.45 -9.88
C ASN A 151 1.95 -10.54 -8.59
N VAL A 152 2.74 -11.60 -8.47
CA VAL A 152 3.79 -11.72 -7.43
C VAL A 152 5.12 -11.46 -8.10
N VAL A 153 5.66 -10.26 -7.91
CA VAL A 153 6.86 -9.78 -8.62
C VAL A 153 8.06 -9.79 -7.67
N PHE A 154 9.16 -10.41 -8.10
CA PHE A 154 10.38 -10.52 -7.30
C PHE A 154 11.35 -9.37 -7.59
N VAL A 155 11.23 -8.30 -6.81
CA VAL A 155 11.90 -7.01 -7.05
C VAL A 155 13.17 -6.83 -6.21
N THR A 156 14.14 -6.08 -6.73
CA THR A 156 15.26 -5.58 -5.90
C THR A 156 14.81 -4.45 -4.97
N ALA A 157 15.69 -4.02 -4.05
CA ALA A 157 15.43 -2.86 -3.20
C ALA A 157 15.15 -1.60 -4.03
N GLU A 158 15.94 -1.38 -5.08
CA GLU A 158 15.85 -0.22 -5.95
C GLU A 158 14.56 -0.25 -6.77
N GLN A 159 14.18 -1.43 -7.27
CA GLN A 159 12.90 -1.62 -7.96
C GLN A 159 11.71 -1.41 -7.03
N SER A 160 11.76 -1.96 -5.81
CA SER A 160 10.70 -1.80 -4.80
C SER A 160 10.48 -0.32 -4.46
N GLU A 161 11.56 0.43 -4.25
CA GLU A 161 11.47 1.88 -3.99
C GLU A 161 10.95 2.65 -5.21
N ALA A 162 11.41 2.31 -6.43
CA ALA A 162 10.92 2.94 -7.64
C ALA A 162 9.41 2.69 -7.86
N VAL A 163 8.94 1.47 -7.60
CA VAL A 163 7.51 1.12 -7.61
C VAL A 163 6.76 1.94 -6.57
N HIS A 164 7.25 2.01 -5.33
CA HIS A 164 6.62 2.80 -4.27
C HIS A 164 6.48 4.27 -4.65
N GLN A 165 7.55 4.90 -5.15
CA GLN A 165 7.52 6.30 -5.59
C GLN A 165 6.54 6.51 -6.74
N ARG A 166 6.43 5.53 -7.65
CA ARG A 166 5.47 5.62 -8.75
C ARG A 166 4.03 5.55 -8.26
N LEU A 167 3.72 4.63 -7.35
CA LEU A 167 2.39 4.50 -6.76
C LEU A 167 1.97 5.78 -6.01
N LEU A 168 2.89 6.41 -5.29
CA LEU A 168 2.66 7.73 -4.68
C LEU A 168 2.42 8.82 -5.73
N GLY A 169 3.21 8.82 -6.81
CA GLY A 169 3.07 9.74 -7.93
C GLY A 169 1.73 9.62 -8.65
N ASP A 170 1.17 8.41 -8.71
CA ASP A 170 -0.15 8.11 -9.27
C ASP A 170 -1.30 8.41 -8.28
N GLY A 171 -0.97 8.83 -7.06
CA GLY A 171 -1.94 9.29 -6.06
C GLY A 171 -2.56 8.19 -5.22
N LEU A 172 -1.99 6.98 -5.21
CA LEU A 172 -2.45 5.91 -4.32
C LEU A 172 -2.18 6.28 -2.85
N ASN A 173 -3.07 5.85 -1.97
CA ASN A 173 -2.88 6.03 -0.54
C ASN A 173 -1.95 4.93 0.00
N CYS A 174 -0.71 5.29 0.31
CA CYS A 174 0.31 4.38 0.82
C CYS A 174 0.48 4.50 2.35
N TYR A 175 0.56 3.38 3.05
CA TYR A 175 0.77 3.31 4.48
C TYR A 175 1.48 2.02 4.91
N GLU A 176 2.12 2.04 6.08
CA GLU A 176 2.73 0.85 6.68
C GLU A 176 1.65 -0.10 7.21
N GLU A 177 1.73 -1.37 6.82
CA GLU A 177 0.82 -2.43 7.25
C GLU A 177 1.52 -3.80 7.13
N LEU A 178 1.25 -4.74 8.05
CA LEU A 178 1.75 -6.13 8.00
C LEU A 178 3.27 -6.26 7.73
N GLY A 179 4.08 -5.31 8.22
CA GLY A 179 5.54 -5.31 8.05
C GLY A 179 6.02 -4.89 6.65
N GLY A 180 5.15 -4.34 5.82
CA GLY A 180 5.47 -3.78 4.50
C GLY A 180 4.78 -2.44 4.26
N ILE A 181 4.83 -1.99 3.02
CA ILE A 181 4.09 -0.81 2.54
C ILE A 181 2.92 -1.29 1.69
N ARG A 182 1.72 -0.83 2.02
CA ARG A 182 0.52 -1.07 1.21
C ARG A 182 0.05 0.24 0.59
N CYS A 183 -0.13 0.23 -0.73
CA CYS A 183 -0.67 1.35 -1.50
C CYS A 183 -2.00 0.92 -2.14
N ILE A 184 -3.06 1.69 -1.91
CA ILE A 184 -4.40 1.37 -2.41
C ILE A 184 -5.00 2.54 -3.19
N ALA A 185 -5.79 2.21 -4.21
CA ALA A 185 -6.75 3.12 -4.84
C ALA A 185 -8.02 2.34 -5.15
N GLU A 186 -9.17 2.97 -4.92
CA GLU A 186 -10.47 2.39 -5.23
C GLU A 186 -11.34 3.46 -5.87
N SER A 187 -12.09 3.06 -6.88
CA SER A 187 -13.10 3.90 -7.51
C SER A 187 -14.34 3.99 -6.61
N THR A 188 -15.04 5.12 -6.69
CA THR A 188 -16.38 5.22 -6.11
C THR A 188 -17.33 4.28 -6.85
N GLU A 189 -18.26 3.66 -6.11
CA GLU A 189 -19.31 2.82 -6.70
C GLU A 189 -20.07 3.54 -7.84
N GLY A 190 -20.08 2.91 -9.01
CA GLY A 190 -20.71 3.44 -10.22
C GLY A 190 -21.57 2.40 -10.95
N ALA A 191 -22.03 2.74 -12.16
CA ALA A 191 -22.85 1.84 -12.98
C ALA A 191 -22.11 0.54 -13.39
N GLU A 192 -20.79 0.62 -13.53
CA GLU A 192 -19.90 -0.51 -13.83
C GLU A 192 -19.42 -1.21 -12.53
N GLY A 193 -19.94 -0.81 -11.37
CA GLY A 193 -19.59 -1.32 -10.06
C GLY A 193 -18.34 -0.67 -9.46
N ILE A 194 -17.55 -1.46 -8.74
CA ILE A 194 -16.35 -0.99 -8.02
C ILE A 194 -15.12 -1.68 -8.62
N ALA A 195 -14.13 -0.86 -8.95
CA ALA A 195 -12.80 -1.29 -9.34
C ALA A 195 -11.74 -0.66 -8.44
N GLY A 196 -10.60 -1.33 -8.30
CA GLY A 196 -9.51 -0.81 -7.51
C GLY A 196 -8.20 -1.56 -7.72
N GLN A 197 -7.19 -1.10 -7.01
CA GLN A 197 -5.86 -1.68 -6.99
C GLN A 197 -5.32 -1.69 -5.56
N SER A 198 -4.58 -2.74 -5.22
CA SER A 198 -3.88 -2.90 -3.95
C SER A 198 -2.49 -3.43 -4.23
N HIS A 199 -1.48 -2.65 -3.86
CA HIS A 199 -0.08 -3.01 -4.00
C HIS A 199 0.53 -3.21 -2.62
N PHE A 200 1.27 -4.29 -2.43
CA PHE A 200 1.98 -4.56 -1.19
C PHE A 200 3.46 -4.83 -1.47
N LEU A 201 4.34 -4.11 -0.79
CA LEU A 201 5.79 -4.17 -0.95
C LEU A 201 6.45 -4.62 0.35
N ARG A 202 7.15 -5.76 0.32
CA ARG A 202 7.85 -6.31 1.49
C ARG A 202 8.91 -7.33 1.06
N ASP A 203 10.07 -7.32 1.70
CA ASP A 203 11.11 -8.36 1.58
C ASP A 203 11.48 -8.76 0.13
N GLY A 204 11.54 -7.78 -0.79
CA GLY A 204 11.84 -8.04 -2.21
C GLY A 204 10.69 -8.66 -3.01
N ILE A 205 9.45 -8.56 -2.50
CA ILE A 205 8.23 -8.98 -3.16
C ILE A 205 7.32 -7.78 -3.31
N TRP A 206 6.79 -7.62 -4.52
CA TRP A 206 5.69 -6.72 -4.82
C TRP A 206 4.48 -7.55 -5.23
N LEU A 207 3.43 -7.51 -4.41
CA LEU A 207 2.12 -8.05 -4.74
C LEU A 207 1.34 -6.92 -5.41
N ALA A 208 1.13 -7.01 -6.73
CA ALA A 208 0.33 -6.05 -7.48
C ALA A 208 -1.04 -6.66 -7.73
N THR A 209 -2.10 -6.11 -7.14
CA THR A 209 -3.46 -6.60 -7.35
C THR A 209 -4.33 -5.53 -8.00
N ARG A 210 -5.05 -5.90 -9.05
CA ARG A 210 -6.14 -5.13 -9.65
C ARG A 210 -7.42 -5.94 -9.55
N TYR A 211 -8.54 -5.28 -9.29
CA TYR A 211 -9.84 -5.95 -9.24
C TYR A 211 -10.96 -5.09 -9.83
N VAL A 212 -12.00 -5.77 -10.32
CA VAL A 212 -13.28 -5.22 -10.74
C VAL A 212 -14.36 -6.14 -10.21
N ASN A 213 -15.30 -5.61 -9.42
CA ASN A 213 -16.45 -6.35 -8.88
C ASN A 213 -16.09 -7.73 -8.29
N ALA A 214 -14.88 -7.85 -7.73
CA ALA A 214 -14.28 -9.07 -7.22
C ALA A 214 -13.25 -8.70 -6.15
N GLY A 215 -12.95 -9.63 -5.25
CA GLY A 215 -12.04 -9.39 -4.14
C GLY A 215 -12.75 -9.61 -2.82
N PRO A 216 -12.68 -10.81 -2.24
CA PRO A 216 -13.24 -11.05 -0.91
C PRO A 216 -12.54 -10.16 0.13
N GLU A 217 -13.25 -9.85 1.21
CA GLU A 217 -12.67 -9.11 2.33
C GLU A 217 -11.39 -9.82 2.83
N GLY A 218 -10.37 -9.02 3.14
CA GLY A 218 -9.10 -9.56 3.63
C GLY A 218 -8.21 -10.20 2.56
N TYR A 219 -8.53 -10.11 1.26
CA TYR A 219 -7.73 -10.71 0.18
C TYR A 219 -6.20 -10.47 0.29
N THR A 220 -5.75 -9.21 0.40
CA THR A 220 -4.31 -8.91 0.58
C THR A 220 -3.77 -9.43 1.91
N HIS A 221 -4.57 -9.38 2.98
CA HIS A 221 -4.14 -9.87 4.29
C HIS A 221 -3.90 -11.39 4.27
N ASP A 222 -4.78 -12.13 3.60
CA ASP A 222 -4.64 -13.57 3.40
C ASP A 222 -3.38 -13.91 2.61
N MET A 223 -3.14 -13.20 1.50
CA MET A 223 -1.92 -13.38 0.71
C MET A 223 -0.66 -13.13 1.53
N VAL A 224 -0.61 -12.03 2.28
CA VAL A 224 0.56 -11.71 3.12
C VAL A 224 0.75 -12.73 4.22
N ALA A 225 -0.32 -13.14 4.90
CA ALA A 225 -0.27 -14.17 5.93
C ALA A 225 0.19 -15.53 5.38
N THR A 226 -0.17 -15.86 4.14
CA THR A 226 0.15 -17.15 3.51
C THR A 226 1.57 -17.16 2.98
N VAL A 227 1.97 -16.14 2.21
CA VAL A 227 3.28 -16.07 1.55
C VAL A 227 4.40 -16.02 2.59
N TRP A 228 4.22 -15.28 3.68
CA TRP A 228 5.19 -15.20 4.78
C TRP A 228 4.91 -16.18 5.92
N ALA A 229 4.10 -17.21 5.70
CA ALA A 229 3.90 -18.25 6.70
C ALA A 229 5.23 -18.97 7.00
N GLY A 230 5.80 -18.71 8.18
CA GLY A 230 7.04 -19.34 8.65
C GLY A 230 8.34 -18.59 8.30
N ALA A 231 8.25 -17.35 7.79
CA ALA A 231 9.38 -16.44 7.64
C ALA A 231 9.72 -15.70 8.96
#